data_AF-A0A3P9MFJ5-F1
#
_entry.id   AF-A0A3P9MFJ5-F1
#
_cell.length_a   1.000
_cell.length_b   1.000
_cell.length_c   1.000
_cell.angle_alpha   90.00
_cell.angle_beta   90.00
_cell.angle_gamma   90.00
#
_symmetry.space_group_name_H-M   'P 1'
#
loop_
_entity.id
_entity.type
_entity.pdbx_description
1 polymer ?
#
loop_
_entity_poly.entity_id
_entity_poly.type
_entity_poly.pdbx_seq_one_letter_code
_entity_poly.pdbx_strand_id
1 'polypeptide(L)'
;MSVTEMFSHIQGFLSADQDIREEIRKVVQGLEQTAREILTVLQSVHQPSVFKEIPSKCAKARDLFCTFKTQIGDLKTKFPVEQYYRFHEHWRFVLQRLTFLAAFVVYLESENLVTREEVAQILGIEVVREKGFHLDIEDYLAGVNTPIYILFQKNVVVGCFLNFFLQSRMQ
;
A
#
# COMPACT_ATOMS: atom_id res chain seq x y z
N MET A 1 40.67 -11.70 -21.50
CA MET A 1 39.24 -11.53 -21.84
C MET A 1 39.19 -10.72 -23.12
N SER A 2 38.72 -11.31 -24.22
CA SER A 2 38.54 -10.60 -25.48
C SER A 2 37.37 -9.61 -25.37
N VAL A 3 37.32 -8.63 -26.28
CA VAL A 3 36.21 -7.67 -26.34
C VAL A 3 34.87 -8.41 -26.52
N THR A 4 34.84 -9.46 -27.36
CA THR A 4 33.65 -10.29 -27.57
C THR A 4 33.21 -11.02 -26.29
N GLU A 5 34.16 -11.60 -25.55
CA GLU A 5 33.86 -12.27 -24.27
C GLU A 5 33.30 -11.29 -23.23
N MET A 6 33.81 -10.06 -23.20
CA MET A 6 33.31 -9.00 -22.33
C MET A 6 31.86 -8.63 -22.66
N PHE A 7 31.54 -8.43 -23.95
CA PHE A 7 30.16 -8.13 -24.36
C PHE A 7 29.21 -9.30 -24.10
N SER A 8 29.64 -10.55 -24.31
CA SER A 8 28.83 -11.72 -23.97
C SER A 8 28.53 -11.81 -22.48
N HIS A 9 29.51 -11.50 -21.61
CA HIS A 9 29.29 -11.47 -20.16
C HIS A 9 28.31 -10.35 -19.74
N ILE A 10 28.46 -9.15 -20.30
CA ILE A 10 27.53 -8.04 -20.04
C ILE A 10 26.11 -8.40 -20.51
N GLN A 11 25.98 -8.99 -21.70
CA GLN A 11 24.68 -9.42 -22.21
C GLN A 11 24.01 -10.44 -21.29
N GLY A 12 24.76 -11.42 -20.78
CA GLY A 12 24.23 -12.39 -19.82
C GLY A 12 23.73 -11.74 -18.53
N PHE A 13 24.49 -10.78 -18.00
CA PHE A 13 24.09 -10.03 -16.81
C PHE A 13 22.81 -9.20 -17.05
N LEU A 14 22.70 -8.53 -18.20
CA LEU A 14 21.52 -7.74 -18.56
C LEU A 14 20.28 -8.62 -18.73
N SER A 15 20.42 -9.79 -19.37
CA SER A 15 19.32 -10.74 -19.51
C SER A 15 18.81 -11.23 -18.15
N ALA A 16 19.71 -11.61 -17.24
CA ALA A 16 19.32 -12.04 -15.90
C ALA A 16 18.65 -10.91 -15.08
N ASP A 17 19.14 -9.66 -15.19
CA ASP A 17 18.51 -8.50 -14.56
C ASP A 17 17.10 -8.26 -15.11
N GLN A 18 16.92 -8.44 -16.43
CA GLN A 18 15.62 -8.30 -17.09
C GLN A 18 14.62 -9.37 -16.61
N ASP A 19 15.06 -10.61 -16.44
CA ASP A 19 14.21 -11.71 -15.94
C ASP A 19 13.70 -11.41 -14.52
N ILE A 20 14.57 -10.89 -13.64
CA ILE A 20 14.19 -10.47 -12.29
C ILE A 20 13.14 -9.35 -12.34
N ARG A 21 13.33 -8.34 -13.20
CA ARG A 21 12.37 -7.24 -13.36
C ARG A 21 11.00 -7.74 -13.82
N GLU A 22 10.98 -8.70 -14.73
CA GLU A 22 9.73 -9.26 -15.25
C GLU A 22 8.99 -10.06 -14.17
N GLU A 23 9.69 -10.84 -13.36
CA GLU A 23 9.11 -11.54 -12.23
C GLU A 23 8.55 -10.59 -11.16
N ILE A 24 9.28 -9.51 -10.85
CA ILE A 24 8.80 -8.45 -9.95
C ILE A 24 7.53 -7.80 -10.52
N ARG A 25 7.54 -7.46 -11.82
CA ARG A 25 6.40 -6.82 -12.50
C ARG A 25 5.13 -7.65 -12.38
N LYS A 26 5.21 -8.97 -12.56
CA LYS A 26 4.07 -9.89 -12.41
C LYS A 26 3.48 -9.85 -11.01
N VAL A 27 4.32 -9.89 -9.97
CA VAL A 27 3.85 -9.81 -8.58
C VAL A 27 3.24 -8.45 -8.29
N VAL A 28 3.89 -7.36 -8.73
CA VAL A 28 3.40 -5.99 -8.55
C VAL A 28 2.02 -5.77 -9.17
N GLN A 29 1.74 -6.34 -10.35
CA GLN A 29 0.41 -6.27 -10.96
C GLN A 29 -0.67 -6.88 -10.06
N GLY A 30 -0.35 -7.98 -9.37
CA GLY A 30 -1.22 -8.58 -8.36
C GLY A 30 -1.44 -7.66 -7.16
N LEU A 31 -0.37 -7.04 -6.63
CA LEU A 31 -0.46 -6.06 -5.55
C LEU A 31 -1.35 -4.87 -5.93
N GLU A 32 -1.18 -4.35 -7.15
CA GLU A 32 -1.98 -3.23 -7.64
C GLU A 32 -3.45 -3.57 -7.78
N GLN A 33 -3.75 -4.81 -8.20
CA GLN A 33 -5.13 -5.29 -8.29
C GLN A 33 -5.79 -5.33 -6.91
N THR A 34 -5.10 -5.91 -5.92
CA THR A 34 -5.56 -5.93 -4.53
C THR A 34 -5.72 -4.50 -3.97
N ALA A 35 -4.79 -3.59 -4.28
CA ALA A 35 -4.90 -2.18 -3.89
C ALA A 35 -6.12 -1.47 -4.54
N ARG A 36 -6.48 -1.80 -5.78
CA ARG A 36 -7.70 -1.30 -6.45
C ARG A 36 -8.97 -1.83 -5.80
N GLU A 37 -8.98 -3.10 -5.40
CA GLU A 37 -10.10 -3.73 -4.70
C GLU A 37 -10.33 -3.10 -3.33
N ILE A 38 -9.27 -2.94 -2.54
CA ILE A 38 -9.33 -2.25 -1.23
C ILE A 38 -9.84 -0.82 -1.42
N LEU A 39 -9.31 -0.09 -2.41
CA LEU A 39 -9.78 1.27 -2.69
C LEU A 39 -11.27 1.29 -3.02
N THR A 40 -11.75 0.36 -3.84
CA THR A 40 -13.18 0.27 -4.21
C THR A 40 -14.06 0.04 -2.97
N VAL A 41 -13.64 -0.85 -2.07
CA VAL A 41 -14.35 -1.12 -0.81
C VAL A 41 -14.42 0.15 0.04
N LEU A 42 -13.27 0.81 0.24
CA LEU A 42 -13.19 1.98 1.11
C LEU A 42 -13.85 3.23 0.50
N GLN A 43 -13.85 3.38 -0.82
CA GLN A 43 -14.55 4.49 -1.48
C GLN A 43 -16.07 4.40 -1.34
N SER A 44 -16.63 3.21 -1.09
CA SER A 44 -18.07 3.06 -0.89
C SER A 44 -18.58 3.77 0.37
N VAL A 45 -17.71 4.08 1.34
CA VAL A 45 -18.06 4.84 2.56
C VAL A 45 -18.48 6.27 2.28
N HIS A 46 -18.18 6.80 1.09
CA HIS A 46 -18.60 8.14 0.67
C HIS A 46 -20.09 8.21 0.30
N GLN A 47 -20.80 7.08 0.24
CA GLN A 47 -22.24 7.06 -0.03
C GLN A 47 -23.02 7.37 1.25
N PRO A 48 -23.97 8.34 1.23
CA PRO A 48 -24.63 8.86 2.44
C PRO A 48 -25.50 7.85 3.20
N SER A 49 -25.86 6.71 2.59
CA SER A 49 -26.64 5.64 3.21
C SER A 49 -25.79 4.59 3.95
N VAL A 50 -24.46 4.65 3.87
CA VAL A 50 -23.55 3.54 4.20
C VAL A 50 -22.81 3.73 5.54
N PHE A 51 -23.15 4.77 6.31
CA PHE A 51 -22.50 5.07 7.61
C PHE A 51 -22.50 3.91 8.60
N LYS A 52 -23.60 3.13 8.66
CA LYS A 52 -23.70 1.97 9.54
C LYS A 52 -22.85 0.77 9.08
N GLU A 53 -22.37 0.78 7.85
CA GLU A 53 -21.57 -0.31 7.27
C GLU A 53 -20.06 -0.04 7.34
N ILE A 54 -19.61 1.12 7.80
CA ILE A 54 -18.17 1.48 7.87
C ILE A 54 -17.35 0.37 8.57
N PRO A 55 -17.75 -0.17 9.74
CA PRO A 55 -17.00 -1.26 10.38
C PRO A 55 -16.90 -2.51 9.51
N SER A 56 -17.97 -2.86 8.78
CA SER A 56 -17.99 -4.00 7.86
C SER A 56 -17.08 -3.78 6.65
N LYS A 57 -17.04 -2.56 6.08
CA LYS A 57 -16.10 -2.22 5.00
C LYS A 57 -14.65 -2.26 5.48
N CYS A 58 -14.36 -1.77 6.68
CA CYS A 58 -13.02 -1.82 7.27
C CYS A 58 -12.56 -3.26 7.52
N ALA A 59 -13.43 -4.11 8.05
CA ALA A 59 -13.15 -5.54 8.20
C ALA A 59 -12.82 -6.20 6.85
N LYS A 60 -13.64 -5.96 5.82
CA LYS A 60 -13.37 -6.47 4.47
C LYS A 60 -12.06 -5.95 3.88
N ALA A 61 -11.72 -4.69 4.12
CA ALA A 61 -10.43 -4.13 3.71
C ALA A 61 -9.26 -4.82 4.43
N ARG A 62 -9.40 -5.10 5.74
CA ARG A 62 -8.40 -5.85 6.52
C ARG A 62 -8.20 -7.28 6.01
N ASP A 63 -9.27 -7.96 5.58
CA ASP A 63 -9.15 -9.27 4.93
C ASP A 63 -8.37 -9.20 3.62
N LEU A 64 -8.60 -8.17 2.80
CA LEU A 64 -7.84 -7.96 1.56
C LEU A 64 -6.36 -7.62 1.84
N PHE A 65 -6.06 -6.95 2.95
CA PHE A 65 -4.68 -6.76 3.40
C PHE A 65 -3.98 -8.09 3.74
N CYS A 66 -4.70 -9.11 4.19
CA CYS A 66 -4.11 -10.45 4.36
C CYS A 66 -3.65 -11.05 3.04
N THR A 67 -4.43 -10.90 1.96
CA THR A 67 -4.01 -11.30 0.60
C THR A 67 -2.74 -10.56 0.17
N PHE A 68 -2.69 -9.25 0.42
CA PHE A 68 -1.52 -8.44 0.13
C PHE A 68 -0.26 -8.92 0.89
N LYS A 69 -0.38 -9.28 2.17
CA LYS A 69 0.74 -9.83 2.96
C LYS A 69 1.35 -11.06 2.30
N THR A 70 0.52 -11.95 1.78
CA THR A 70 0.97 -13.15 1.07
C THR A 70 1.73 -12.79 -0.21
N GLN A 71 1.17 -11.88 -1.03
CA GLN A 71 1.81 -11.41 -2.26
C GLN A 71 3.14 -10.69 -2.01
N ILE A 72 3.24 -9.94 -0.90
CA ILE A 72 4.51 -9.34 -0.45
C ILE A 72 5.51 -10.41 -0.03
N GLY A 73 5.06 -11.48 0.64
CA GLY A 73 5.88 -12.66 0.91
C GLY A 73 6.50 -13.21 -0.37
N ASP A 74 5.71 -13.36 -1.42
CA ASP A 74 6.18 -13.81 -2.73
C ASP A 74 7.17 -12.82 -3.35
N LEU A 75 6.89 -11.51 -3.30
CA LEU A 75 7.77 -10.47 -3.83
C LEU A 75 9.17 -10.53 -3.21
N LYS A 76 9.27 -10.76 -1.89
CA LYS A 76 10.54 -10.87 -1.17
C LYS A 76 11.44 -12.00 -1.69
N THR A 77 10.86 -13.02 -2.34
CA THR A 77 11.62 -14.16 -2.90
C THR A 77 12.19 -13.89 -4.29
N LYS A 78 11.75 -12.82 -4.97
CA LYS A 78 12.08 -12.55 -6.38
C LYS A 78 13.41 -11.83 -6.59
N PHE A 79 13.97 -11.22 -5.54
CA PHE A 79 15.22 -10.47 -5.64
C PHE A 79 16.07 -10.59 -4.37
N PRO A 80 17.40 -10.43 -4.45
CA PRO A 80 18.27 -10.43 -3.27
C PRO A 80 17.97 -9.23 -2.36
N VAL A 81 17.90 -9.44 -1.04
CA VAL A 81 17.55 -8.39 -0.06
C VAL A 81 18.44 -7.13 -0.17
N GLU A 82 19.73 -7.32 -0.51
CA GLU A 82 20.69 -6.21 -0.70
C GLU A 82 20.34 -5.29 -1.87
N GLN A 83 19.55 -5.79 -2.83
CA GLN A 83 19.14 -5.06 -4.03
C GLN A 83 17.76 -4.41 -3.89
N TYR A 84 17.26 -4.23 -2.66
CA TYR A 84 15.99 -3.55 -2.39
C TYR A 84 15.84 -2.24 -3.16
N TYR A 85 16.79 -1.31 -3.00
CA TYR A 85 16.73 0.00 -3.65
C TYR A 85 16.96 -0.05 -5.17
N ARG A 86 17.57 -1.12 -5.69
CA ARG A 86 17.76 -1.31 -7.14
C ARG A 86 16.41 -1.53 -7.85
N PHE A 87 15.49 -2.23 -7.19
CA PHE A 87 14.19 -2.58 -7.76
C PHE A 87 13.02 -1.83 -7.11
N HIS A 88 13.26 -1.02 -6.07
CA HIS A 88 12.25 -0.27 -5.30
C HIS A 88 11.23 0.48 -6.17
N GLU A 89 11.69 1.14 -7.24
CA GLU A 89 10.83 1.89 -8.16
C GLU A 89 9.70 1.05 -8.80
N HIS A 90 9.82 -0.28 -8.86
CA HIS A 90 8.76 -1.13 -9.42
C HIS A 90 7.53 -1.21 -8.51
N TRP A 91 7.72 -1.25 -7.18
CA TRP A 91 6.62 -1.37 -6.21
C TRP A 91 6.37 -0.09 -5.41
N ARG A 92 7.19 0.94 -5.58
CA ARG A 92 7.08 2.23 -4.88
C ARG A 92 5.66 2.80 -4.93
N PHE A 93 5.08 2.90 -6.13
CA PHE A 93 3.75 3.48 -6.31
C PHE A 93 2.64 2.67 -5.61
N VAL A 94 2.68 1.33 -5.72
CA VAL A 94 1.68 0.49 -5.06
C VAL A 94 1.83 0.49 -3.54
N LEU A 95 3.07 0.57 -3.02
CA LEU A 95 3.35 0.63 -1.60
C LEU A 95 2.85 1.94 -0.97
N GLN A 96 3.06 3.08 -1.64
CA GLN A 96 2.52 4.37 -1.23
C GLN A 96 0.99 4.35 -1.19
N ARG A 97 0.36 3.79 -2.23
CA ARG A 97 -1.10 3.64 -2.30
C ARG A 97 -1.65 2.76 -1.18
N LEU A 98 -0.99 1.67 -0.85
CA LEU A 98 -1.42 0.79 0.24
C LEU A 98 -1.19 1.40 1.61
N THR A 99 -0.13 2.18 1.77
CA THR A 99 0.10 2.99 2.98
C THR A 99 -1.05 3.98 3.18
N PHE A 100 -1.48 4.67 2.12
CA PHE A 100 -2.70 5.48 2.15
C PHE A 100 -3.92 4.67 2.59
N LEU A 101 -4.17 3.52 1.98
CA LEU A 101 -5.36 2.70 2.28
C LEU A 101 -5.34 2.19 3.73
N ALA A 102 -4.17 1.80 4.24
CA ALA A 102 -4.00 1.37 5.63
C ALA A 102 -4.27 2.54 6.60
N ALA A 103 -3.72 3.73 6.31
CA ALA A 103 -4.02 4.94 7.05
C ALA A 103 -5.51 5.29 7.02
N PHE A 104 -6.16 5.11 5.87
CA PHE A 104 -7.58 5.41 5.73
C PHE A 104 -8.46 4.46 6.54
N VAL A 105 -8.14 3.15 6.61
CA VAL A 105 -8.84 2.21 7.49
C VAL A 105 -8.72 2.62 8.95
N VAL A 106 -7.50 2.90 9.43
CA VAL A 106 -7.28 3.28 10.83
C VAL A 106 -7.99 4.59 11.17
N TYR A 107 -8.00 5.55 10.25
CA TYR A 107 -8.73 6.80 10.41
C TYR A 107 -10.25 6.58 10.50
N LEU A 108 -10.82 5.70 9.67
CA LEU A 108 -12.25 5.39 9.74
C LEU A 108 -12.66 4.66 11.02
N GLU A 109 -11.75 3.90 11.63
CA GLU A 109 -12.02 3.13 12.86
C GLU A 109 -11.79 3.93 14.15
N SER A 110 -10.80 4.83 14.17
CA SER A 110 -10.30 5.46 15.39
C SER A 110 -10.12 6.98 15.32
N GLU A 111 -10.35 7.58 14.14
CA GLU A 111 -10.11 9.01 13.86
C GLU A 111 -8.68 9.50 14.12
N ASN A 112 -7.74 8.57 14.36
CA ASN A 112 -6.34 8.87 14.62
C ASN A 112 -5.48 8.75 13.36
N LEU A 113 -4.35 9.45 13.39
CA LEU A 113 -3.31 9.30 12.38
C LEU A 113 -2.50 8.03 12.67
N VAL A 114 -2.40 7.15 11.68
CA VAL A 114 -1.63 5.91 11.80
C VAL A 114 -0.12 6.17 11.89
N THR A 115 0.56 5.46 12.77
CA THR A 115 2.03 5.47 12.86
C THR A 115 2.66 4.61 11.77
N ARG A 116 3.94 4.82 11.48
CA ARG A 116 4.68 4.03 10.47
C ARG A 116 4.74 2.54 10.87
N GLU A 117 4.88 2.29 12.16
CA GLU A 117 4.97 0.96 12.75
C GLU A 117 3.66 0.19 12.59
N GLU A 118 2.52 0.85 12.82
CA GLU A 118 1.20 0.26 12.61
C GLU A 118 0.94 -0.05 11.14
N VAL A 119 1.31 0.86 10.21
CA VAL A 119 1.20 0.59 8.78
C VAL A 119 2.04 -0.62 8.40
N ALA A 120 3.29 -0.70 8.86
CA ALA A 120 4.15 -1.83 8.58
C ALA A 120 3.55 -3.16 9.09
N GLN A 121 2.91 -3.16 10.26
CA GLN A 121 2.18 -4.33 10.78
C GLN A 121 0.94 -4.70 9.94
N ILE A 122 0.18 -3.71 9.46
CA ILE A 122 -0.97 -3.93 8.58
C ILE A 122 -0.50 -4.50 7.23
N LEU A 123 0.63 -4.04 6.71
CA LEU A 123 1.19 -4.45 5.43
C LEU A 123 2.04 -5.73 5.52
N GLY A 124 2.43 -6.19 6.72
CA GLY A 124 3.28 -7.38 6.90
C GLY A 124 4.74 -7.16 6.46
N ILE A 125 5.23 -5.93 6.62
CA ILE A 125 6.59 -5.52 6.27
C ILE A 125 7.31 -4.98 7.49
N GLU A 126 8.62 -4.88 7.37
CA GLU A 126 9.46 -4.36 8.45
C GLU A 126 9.53 -2.83 8.41
N VAL A 127 9.94 -2.25 9.52
CA VAL A 127 10.23 -0.81 9.60
C VAL A 127 11.73 -0.55 9.44
N VAL A 128 12.54 -1.52 9.88
CA VAL A 128 14.01 -1.44 9.91
C VAL A 128 14.58 -2.13 8.68
N ARG A 129 15.43 -1.42 7.95
CA ARG A 129 16.10 -1.90 6.74
C ARG A 129 16.84 -3.22 6.93
N GLU A 130 17.52 -3.39 8.06
CA GLU A 130 18.34 -4.57 8.39
C GLU A 130 17.51 -5.85 8.50
N LYS A 131 16.22 -5.73 8.81
CA LYS A 131 15.30 -6.88 8.91
C LYS A 131 14.74 -7.31 7.54
N GLY A 132 15.06 -6.58 6.47
CA GLY A 132 14.75 -6.92 5.10
C GLY A 132 13.80 -5.95 4.42
N PHE A 133 12.75 -6.47 3.78
CA PHE A 133 11.78 -5.65 3.06
C PHE A 133 11.03 -4.74 4.03
N HIS A 134 11.25 -3.43 3.86
CA HIS A 134 10.81 -2.43 4.81
C HIS A 134 9.98 -1.33 4.15
N LEU A 135 9.25 -0.59 4.98
CA LEU A 135 8.55 0.64 4.60
C LEU A 135 9.52 1.83 4.69
N ASP A 136 9.87 2.41 3.55
CA ASP A 136 10.65 3.65 3.52
C ASP A 136 9.85 4.79 4.16
N ILE A 137 10.55 5.68 4.86
CA ILE A 137 9.94 6.87 5.45
C ILE A 137 9.36 7.79 4.36
N GLU A 138 10.00 7.88 3.20
CA GLU A 138 9.50 8.67 2.07
C GLU A 138 8.17 8.11 1.55
N ASP A 139 8.06 6.79 1.46
CA ASP A 139 6.83 6.12 1.00
C ASP A 139 5.71 6.22 2.03
N TYR A 140 6.04 6.14 3.32
CA TYR A 140 5.09 6.39 4.40
C TYR A 140 4.55 7.82 4.33
N LEU A 141 5.42 8.82 4.20
CA LEU A 141 5.01 10.22 4.14
C LEU A 141 4.20 10.51 2.87
N ALA A 142 4.59 9.97 1.71
CA ALA A 142 3.83 10.09 0.47
C ALA A 142 2.43 9.45 0.60
N GLY A 143 2.37 8.27 1.23
CA GLY A 143 1.13 7.57 1.52
C GLY A 143 0.22 8.33 2.47
N VAL A 144 0.74 8.93 3.54
CA VAL A 144 -0.03 9.65 4.57
C VAL A 144 -0.46 11.06 4.13
N ASN A 145 0.26 11.69 3.20
CA ASN A 145 -0.15 12.97 2.63
C ASN A 145 -1.33 12.83 1.64
N THR A 146 -1.48 11.67 1.00
CA THR A 146 -2.60 11.38 0.08
C THR A 146 -4.00 11.40 0.74
N PRO A 147 -4.25 10.78 1.91
CA PRO A 147 -5.54 10.84 2.58
C PRO A 147 -5.93 12.27 2.96
N ILE A 148 -4.98 13.12 3.36
CA ILE A 148 -5.23 14.55 3.64
C ILE A 148 -5.87 15.21 2.42
N TYR A 149 -5.36 14.95 1.21
CA TYR A 149 -5.91 15.51 -0.01
C TYR A 149 -7.33 15.02 -0.33
N ILE A 150 -7.64 13.74 -0.11
CA ILE A 150 -9.00 13.19 -0.35
C ILE A 150 -10.00 13.68 0.69
N LEU A 151 -9.58 13.77 1.96
CA LEU A 151 -10.39 14.37 3.03
C LEU A 151 -10.71 15.83 2.70
N PHE A 152 -9.75 16.58 2.13
CA PHE A 152 -9.94 17.96 1.66
C PHE A 152 -10.81 18.09 0.40
N GLN A 153 -10.63 17.23 -0.61
CA GLN A 153 -11.36 17.36 -1.88
C GLN A 153 -12.82 16.92 -1.83
N LYS A 154 -13.19 15.98 -0.95
CA LYS A 154 -14.52 15.36 -1.00
C LYS A 154 -15.53 15.82 0.06
N ASN A 155 -15.23 16.77 0.96
CA ASN A 155 -16.17 17.20 2.02
C ASN A 155 -16.78 16.03 2.84
N VAL A 156 -16.10 14.88 2.88
CA VAL A 156 -16.64 13.65 3.47
C VAL A 156 -16.75 13.81 4.98
N VAL A 157 -15.78 14.51 5.59
CA VAL A 157 -15.80 14.83 7.01
C VAL A 157 -16.87 15.87 7.34
N VAL A 158 -17.15 16.85 6.47
CA VAL A 158 -18.19 17.88 6.75
C VAL A 158 -19.59 17.24 6.79
N GLY A 159 -19.88 16.29 5.90
CA GLY A 159 -21.14 15.53 5.92
C GLY A 159 -21.23 14.51 7.06
N CYS A 160 -20.15 13.77 7.33
CA CYS A 160 -20.06 12.83 8.45
C CYS A 160 -20.21 13.52 9.81
N PHE A 161 -19.48 14.63 10.03
CA PHE A 161 -19.56 15.40 11.28
C PHE A 161 -20.92 16.10 11.44
N LEU A 162 -21.50 16.68 10.38
CA LEU A 162 -22.83 17.32 10.49
C LEU A 162 -23.94 16.30 10.79
N ASN A 163 -23.96 15.14 10.10
CA ASN A 163 -25.02 14.14 10.33
C ASN A 163 -24.89 13.47 11.69
N PHE A 164 -23.67 13.20 12.18
CA PHE A 164 -23.46 12.68 13.53
C PHE A 164 -23.91 13.70 14.58
N PHE A 165 -23.54 15.00 14.44
CA PHE A 165 -24.01 16.05 15.36
C PHE A 165 -25.53 16.29 15.32
N LEU A 166 -26.17 16.11 14.16
CA LEU A 166 -27.63 16.27 14.02
C LEU A 166 -28.40 15.07 14.58
N GLN A 167 -27.87 13.84 14.47
CA GLN A 167 -28.49 12.66 15.08
C GLN A 167 -28.28 12.59 16.60
N SER A 168 -27.13 13.03 17.12
CA SER A 168 -26.85 13.06 18.56
C SER A 168 -27.54 14.18 19.34
N ARG A 169 -28.21 15.14 18.67
CA ARG A 169 -29.03 16.20 19.29
C ARG A 169 -30.54 15.92 19.32
N MET A 170 -30.99 14.81 18.73
CA MET A 170 -32.39 14.38 18.74
C MET A 170 -32.66 13.18 19.68
N GLN A 171 -31.72 12.85 20.56
CA GLN A 171 -31.91 12.02 21.75
C GLN A 171 -31.50 12.85 22.97
#